data_AF-A0A3B5L847-F1
#
_entry.id   AF-A0A3B5L847-F1
#
_cell.length_a   1.000
_cell.length_b   1.000
_cell.length_c   1.000
_cell.angle_alpha   90.00
_cell.angle_beta   90.00
_cell.angle_gamma   90.00
#
_symmetry.space_group_name_H-M   'P 1'
#
loop_
_entity.id
_entity.type
_entity.pdbx_description
1 polymer ?
#
loop_
_entity_poly.entity_id
_entity_poly.type
_entity_poly.pdbx_seq_one_letter_code
_entity_poly.pdbx_strand_id
1 'polypeptide(L)'
;MADDKDVLRDVWFGRIPTCFTLNPDEVTEREAEAYYLLLPRVSYLPVVTDKVKKHFLKVMRAEDVEEMWFEYEGTPLKWHYPIGVLFDLHASNTVLPWNITVHFKNFPDQDLLHCLSNSIVEAHFMSSIKEADALKHKSQVVNDMQKKDHKQLWMGLQNGPQTDNPSAALLSSTFP
;
A
#
# COMPACT_ATOMS: atom_id res chain seq x y z
N MET A 1 4.82 23.31 17.69
CA MET A 1 3.62 23.63 16.88
C MET A 1 3.89 23.71 15.38
N ALA A 2 4.87 24.49 14.88
CA ALA A 2 5.28 24.40 13.47
C ALA A 2 6.06 23.11 13.21
N ASP A 3 7.03 22.81 14.08
CA ASP A 3 7.91 21.63 14.00
C ASP A 3 7.14 20.30 13.95
N ASP A 4 6.08 20.14 14.76
CA ASP A 4 5.28 18.90 14.80
C ASP A 4 4.55 18.65 13.47
N LYS A 5 4.07 19.71 12.81
CA LYS A 5 3.41 19.60 11.51
C LYS A 5 4.39 19.24 10.39
N ASP A 6 5.62 19.73 10.48
CA ASP A 6 6.66 19.38 9.53
C ASP A 6 7.04 17.90 9.67
N VAL A 7 7.16 17.37 10.89
CA VAL A 7 7.40 15.93 11.13
C VAL A 7 6.26 15.07 10.56
N LEU A 8 5.00 15.43 10.82
CA LEU A 8 3.84 14.72 10.28
C LEU A 8 3.84 14.72 8.75
N ARG A 9 4.23 15.85 8.15
CA ARG A 9 4.38 15.98 6.69
C ARG A 9 5.49 15.05 6.20
N ASP A 10 6.66 15.06 6.80
CA ASP A 10 7.78 14.24 6.34
C ASP A 10 7.48 12.74 6.42
N VAL A 11 6.79 12.30 7.47
CA VAL A 11 6.29 10.91 7.59
C VAL A 11 5.30 10.59 6.46
N TRP A 12 4.30 11.46 6.25
CA TRP A 12 3.25 11.25 5.24
C TRP A 12 3.79 11.25 3.80
N PHE A 13 4.77 12.10 3.52
CA PHE A 13 5.37 12.25 2.19
C PHE A 13 6.57 11.33 1.94
N GLY A 14 6.97 10.51 2.92
CA GLY A 14 8.02 9.50 2.74
C GLY A 14 7.78 8.62 1.50
N ARG A 15 8.84 8.43 0.70
CA ARG A 15 8.83 7.60 -0.52
C ARG A 15 9.94 6.56 -0.51
N ILE A 16 9.68 5.44 -1.18
CA ILE A 16 10.68 4.40 -1.47
C ILE A 16 10.80 4.28 -2.99
N PRO A 17 12.00 4.47 -3.58
CA PRO A 17 12.21 4.16 -4.98
C PRO A 17 12.16 2.65 -5.18
N THR A 18 11.27 2.20 -6.03
CA THR A 18 10.98 0.78 -6.25
C THR A 18 11.07 0.43 -7.72
N CYS A 19 11.73 -0.68 -8.01
CA CYS A 19 11.78 -1.32 -9.32
C CYS A 19 10.89 -2.56 -9.27
N PHE A 20 9.88 -2.63 -10.12
CA PHE A 20 9.06 -3.82 -10.30
C PHE A 20 9.53 -4.58 -11.53
N THR A 21 9.79 -5.88 -11.35
CA THR A 21 10.16 -6.79 -12.45
C THR A 21 9.16 -7.94 -12.48
N LEU A 22 8.70 -8.34 -13.66
CA LEU A 22 7.85 -9.53 -13.78
C LEU A 22 8.69 -10.77 -13.49
N ASN A 23 8.12 -11.75 -12.77
CA ASN A 23 8.79 -13.03 -12.56
C ASN A 23 9.15 -13.66 -13.93
N PRO A 24 10.41 -14.08 -14.16
CA PRO A 24 10.83 -14.71 -15.41
C PRO A 24 10.05 -15.98 -15.80
N ASP A 25 9.44 -16.67 -14.84
CA ASP A 25 8.65 -17.88 -15.08
C ASP A 25 7.21 -17.57 -15.57
N GLU A 26 6.81 -16.29 -15.59
CA GLU A 26 5.51 -15.87 -16.13
C GLU A 26 5.49 -15.95 -17.65
N VAL A 27 4.41 -16.54 -18.19
CA VAL A 27 4.23 -16.69 -19.64
C VAL A 27 3.84 -15.35 -20.25
N THR A 28 4.73 -14.79 -21.06
CA THR A 28 4.53 -13.49 -21.74
C THR A 28 4.52 -13.62 -23.26
N GLU A 29 3.79 -12.74 -23.94
CA GLU A 29 3.79 -12.61 -25.39
C GLU A 29 5.05 -11.93 -25.93
N ARG A 30 5.72 -11.13 -25.08
CA ARG A 30 6.94 -10.37 -25.37
C ARG A 30 7.66 -10.03 -24.07
N GLU A 31 8.91 -9.62 -24.18
CA GLU A 31 9.72 -9.19 -23.03
C GLU A 31 9.03 -8.07 -22.22
N ALA A 32 9.00 -8.27 -20.90
CA ALA A 32 8.41 -7.35 -19.95
C ALA A 32 9.45 -6.36 -19.42
N GLU A 33 9.35 -5.09 -19.80
CA GLU A 33 10.22 -4.05 -19.25
C GLU A 33 9.91 -3.82 -17.75
N ALA A 34 10.96 -3.54 -16.96
CA ALA A 34 10.80 -3.17 -15.55
C ALA A 34 10.01 -1.85 -15.40
N TYR A 35 9.24 -1.74 -14.31
CA TYR A 35 8.44 -0.55 -14.00
C TYR A 35 8.95 0.14 -12.74
N TYR A 36 9.31 1.43 -12.84
CA TYR A 36 9.84 2.20 -11.71
C TYR A 36 8.78 3.11 -11.11
N LEU A 37 8.67 3.13 -9.78
CA LEU A 37 7.70 3.95 -9.06
C LEU A 37 8.24 4.39 -7.69
N LEU A 38 7.89 5.61 -7.28
CA LEU A 38 8.09 6.08 -5.91
C LEU A 38 6.90 5.68 -5.05
N LEU A 39 7.04 4.63 -4.25
CA LEU A 39 5.97 4.12 -3.39
C LEU A 39 5.82 4.97 -2.11
N PRO A 40 4.60 5.36 -1.70
CA PRO A 40 4.35 6.03 -0.43
C PRO A 40 4.49 5.07 0.75
N ARG A 41 5.34 5.41 1.72
CA ARG A 41 5.61 4.57 2.91
C ARG A 41 4.35 4.24 3.72
N VAL A 42 3.41 5.18 3.81
CA VAL A 42 2.20 5.08 4.66
C VAL A 42 1.03 4.34 4.01
N SER A 43 1.14 3.92 2.75
CA SER A 43 0.05 3.23 2.03
C SER A 43 0.28 1.73 1.93
N TYR A 44 -0.59 1.04 1.19
CA TYR A 44 -0.56 -0.40 0.95
C TYR A 44 -0.32 -0.69 -0.54
N LEU A 45 0.38 -1.79 -0.85
CA LEU A 45 0.74 -2.14 -2.23
C LEU A 45 -0.47 -2.15 -3.20
N PRO A 46 -1.62 -2.78 -2.89
CA PRO A 46 -2.74 -2.85 -3.83
C PRO A 46 -3.35 -1.48 -4.18
N VAL A 47 -3.21 -0.49 -3.29
CA VAL A 47 -3.80 0.84 -3.46
C VAL A 47 -3.03 1.67 -4.49
N VAL A 48 -1.72 1.45 -4.60
CA VAL A 48 -0.80 2.35 -5.33
C VAL A 48 -0.16 1.73 -6.56
N THR A 49 -0.47 0.46 -6.85
CA THR A 49 0.17 -0.33 -7.92
C THR A 49 -0.73 -0.60 -9.13
N ASP A 50 -1.85 0.11 -9.27
CA ASP A 50 -2.73 0.00 -10.46
C ASP A 50 -1.97 0.20 -11.79
N LYS A 51 -1.02 1.14 -11.81
CA LYS A 51 -0.20 1.39 -13.01
C LYS A 51 0.79 0.26 -13.28
N VAL A 52 1.32 -0.38 -12.24
CA VAL A 52 2.20 -1.55 -12.33
C VAL A 52 1.42 -2.73 -12.89
N LYS A 53 0.23 -3.00 -12.35
CA LYS A 53 -0.68 -4.04 -12.86
C LYS A 53 -1.00 -3.82 -14.34
N LYS A 54 -1.46 -2.61 -14.70
CA LYS A 54 -1.77 -2.26 -16.11
C LYS A 54 -0.55 -2.34 -17.03
N HIS A 55 0.66 -2.15 -16.53
CA HIS A 55 1.88 -2.27 -17.32
C HIS A 55 2.14 -3.73 -17.71
N PHE A 56 2.20 -4.63 -16.72
CA PHE A 56 2.48 -6.05 -16.98
C PHE A 56 1.34 -6.79 -17.67
N LEU A 57 0.08 -6.40 -17.45
CA LEU A 57 -1.04 -6.97 -18.19
C LEU A 57 -0.97 -6.73 -19.72
N LYS A 58 -0.16 -5.79 -20.22
CA LYS A 58 0.02 -5.55 -21.68
C LYS A 58 0.92 -6.57 -22.37
N VAL A 59 1.58 -7.44 -21.60
CA VAL A 59 2.48 -8.48 -22.12
C VAL A 59 2.03 -9.89 -21.73
N MET A 60 1.03 -10.00 -20.86
CA MET A 60 0.45 -11.27 -20.41
C MET A 60 -0.73 -11.69 -21.30
N ARG A 61 -0.91 -13.00 -21.49
CA ARG A 61 -2.15 -13.55 -22.09
C ARG A 61 -3.27 -13.58 -21.06
N ALA A 62 -4.50 -13.33 -21.49
CA ALA A 62 -5.65 -13.25 -20.58
C ALA A 62 -5.91 -14.53 -19.77
N GLU A 63 -5.59 -15.70 -20.33
CA GLU A 63 -5.72 -17.02 -19.68
C GLU A 63 -4.65 -17.29 -18.62
N ASP A 64 -3.56 -16.53 -18.64
CA ASP A 64 -2.42 -16.67 -17.72
C ASP A 64 -2.46 -15.64 -16.57
N VAL A 65 -3.51 -14.83 -16.48
CA VAL A 65 -3.65 -13.76 -15.50
C VAL A 65 -4.57 -14.19 -14.35
N GLU A 66 -4.00 -14.41 -13.17
CA GLU A 66 -4.75 -14.57 -11.92
C GLU A 66 -4.59 -13.33 -11.02
N GLU A 67 -4.65 -13.52 -9.69
CA GLU A 67 -4.44 -12.46 -8.73
C GLU A 67 -2.97 -12.03 -8.68
N MET A 68 -2.74 -10.73 -8.85
CA MET A 68 -1.40 -10.15 -8.79
C MET A 68 -0.89 -10.13 -7.35
N TRP A 69 0.31 -10.65 -7.13
CA TRP A 69 1.00 -10.59 -5.84
C TRP A 69 2.48 -10.19 -6.01
N PHE A 70 3.12 -9.88 -4.90
CA PHE A 70 4.46 -9.30 -4.87
C PHE A 70 5.41 -10.12 -4.00
N GLU A 71 6.66 -10.23 -4.42
CA GLU A 71 7.72 -10.94 -3.72
C GLU A 71 8.96 -10.05 -3.57
N TYR A 72 9.69 -10.24 -2.48
CA TYR A 72 11.05 -9.74 -2.32
C TYR A 72 11.97 -10.87 -1.85
N GLU A 73 12.99 -11.20 -2.64
CA GLU A 73 13.99 -12.23 -2.32
C GLU A 73 13.38 -13.55 -1.81
N GLY A 74 12.39 -14.09 -2.51
CA GLY A 74 11.70 -15.33 -2.13
C GLY A 74 10.65 -15.16 -1.02
N THR A 75 10.44 -13.96 -0.50
CA THR A 75 9.45 -13.68 0.55
C THR A 75 8.20 -13.00 -0.04
N PRO A 76 7.02 -13.65 0.02
CA PRO A 76 5.76 -13.00 -0.34
C PRO A 76 5.46 -11.78 0.54
N LEU A 77 5.17 -10.64 -0.10
CA LEU A 77 4.93 -9.36 0.58
C LEU A 77 3.47 -9.24 1.02
N LYS A 78 3.25 -9.24 2.35
CA LYS A 78 1.93 -9.13 2.97
C LYS A 78 1.31 -7.75 2.69
N TRP A 79 0.36 -7.70 1.77
CA TRP A 79 -0.23 -6.43 1.30
C TRP A 79 -0.87 -5.57 2.41
N HIS A 80 -1.35 -6.20 3.48
CA HIS A 80 -1.99 -5.54 4.61
C HIS A 80 -0.98 -4.91 5.59
N TYR A 81 0.32 -5.06 5.33
CA TYR A 81 1.35 -4.30 6.04
C TYR A 81 1.65 -3.02 5.25
N PRO A 82 1.84 -1.86 5.91
CA PRO A 82 2.23 -0.64 5.23
C PRO A 82 3.54 -0.84 4.45
N ILE A 83 3.64 -0.19 3.28
CA ILE A 83 4.80 -0.31 2.38
C ILE A 83 6.12 0.01 3.09
N GLY A 84 6.12 1.07 3.91
CA GLY A 84 7.30 1.47 4.69
C GLY A 84 7.73 0.38 5.68
N VAL A 85 6.77 -0.31 6.30
CA VAL A 85 7.05 -1.42 7.24
C VAL A 85 7.65 -2.61 6.49
N LEU A 86 7.07 -2.99 5.35
CA LEU A 86 7.61 -4.07 4.52
C LEU A 86 9.05 -3.78 4.08
N PHE A 87 9.31 -2.57 3.59
CA PHE A 87 10.65 -2.16 3.18
C PHE A 87 11.62 -2.14 4.37
N ASP A 88 11.24 -1.51 5.48
CA ASP A 88 12.14 -1.38 6.62
C ASP A 88 12.50 -2.75 7.23
N LEU A 89 11.55 -3.69 7.22
CA LEU A 89 11.73 -5.06 7.72
C LEU A 89 12.59 -5.93 6.81
N HIS A 90 12.41 -5.83 5.49
CA HIS A 90 13.01 -6.77 4.53
C HIS A 90 14.21 -6.21 3.76
N ALA A 91 14.24 -4.90 3.50
CA ALA A 91 15.10 -4.29 2.49
C ALA A 91 15.81 -2.99 2.92
N SER A 92 15.70 -2.57 4.19
CA SER A 92 16.30 -1.30 4.67
C SER A 92 17.81 -1.21 4.47
N ASN A 93 18.51 -2.35 4.48
CA ASN A 93 19.96 -2.43 4.33
C ASN A 93 20.42 -2.73 2.89
N THR A 94 19.51 -2.76 1.92
CA THR A 94 19.85 -3.08 0.52
C THR A 94 20.02 -1.84 -0.33
N VAL A 95 20.74 -2.00 -1.45
CA VAL A 95 20.99 -0.90 -2.39
C VAL A 95 19.69 -0.59 -3.13
N LEU A 96 19.26 0.67 -3.07
CA LEU A 96 18.10 1.14 -3.80
C LEU A 96 18.33 1.08 -5.32
N PRO A 97 17.27 0.90 -6.13
CA PRO A 97 15.86 0.83 -5.74
C PRO A 97 15.47 -0.51 -5.07
N TRP A 98 14.39 -0.50 -4.29
CA TRP A 98 13.80 -1.72 -3.77
C TRP A 98 13.29 -2.57 -4.93
N ASN A 99 13.87 -3.76 -5.14
CA ASN A 99 13.54 -4.64 -6.26
C ASN A 99 12.43 -5.61 -5.88
N ILE A 100 11.22 -5.37 -6.37
CA ILE A 100 10.05 -6.22 -6.13
C ILE A 100 9.77 -7.07 -7.37
N THR A 101 9.59 -8.37 -7.18
CA THR A 101 9.12 -9.27 -8.23
C THR A 101 7.59 -9.28 -8.25
N VAL A 102 7.00 -9.19 -9.44
CA VAL A 102 5.56 -9.24 -9.68
C VAL A 102 5.18 -10.61 -10.21
N HIS A 103 4.12 -11.18 -9.65
CA HIS A 103 3.59 -12.49 -10.02
C HIS A 103 2.10 -12.37 -10.33
N PHE A 104 1.62 -13.21 -11.24
CA PHE A 104 0.22 -13.37 -11.61
C PHE A 104 -0.26 -14.81 -11.47
N LYS A 105 0.63 -15.78 -11.24
CA LYS A 105 0.31 -17.18 -10.97
C LYS A 105 0.85 -17.65 -9.62
N ASN A 106 0.44 -18.86 -9.22
CA ASN A 106 0.96 -19.56 -8.05
C ASN A 106 0.83 -18.72 -6.78
N PHE A 107 -0.36 -18.16 -6.54
CA PHE A 107 -0.61 -17.33 -5.36
C PHE A 107 -0.29 -18.12 -4.07
N PRO A 108 0.53 -17.57 -3.15
CA PRO A 108 0.93 -18.28 -1.95
C PRO A 108 -0.15 -18.19 -0.87
N ASP A 109 -1.20 -19.00 -0.99
CA ASP A 109 -2.40 -19.01 -0.11
C ASP A 109 -2.08 -19.21 1.38
N GLN A 110 -0.94 -19.83 1.70
CA GLN A 110 -0.53 -20.06 3.09
C GLN A 110 0.12 -18.82 3.72
N ASP A 111 0.65 -17.90 2.90
CA ASP A 111 1.45 -16.76 3.35
C ASP A 111 0.74 -15.41 3.16
N LEU A 112 -0.15 -15.32 2.16
CA LEU A 112 -0.84 -14.11 1.77
C LEU A 112 -2.36 -14.21 1.92
N LEU A 113 -2.96 -13.10 2.33
CA LEU A 113 -4.41 -12.91 2.26
C LEU A 113 -4.79 -12.45 0.86
N HIS A 114 -5.91 -12.91 0.32
CA HIS A 114 -6.44 -12.37 -0.94
C HIS A 114 -6.87 -10.90 -0.81
N CYS A 115 -6.70 -10.13 -1.89
CA CYS A 115 -7.08 -8.73 -2.02
C CYS A 115 -7.78 -8.48 -3.38
N LEU A 116 -8.99 -9.00 -3.50
CA LEU A 116 -9.81 -8.93 -4.72
C LEU A 116 -10.32 -7.52 -5.08
N SER A 117 -10.31 -6.58 -4.13
CA SER A 117 -10.77 -5.21 -4.39
C SER A 117 -10.29 -4.22 -3.33
N ASN A 118 -10.30 -2.93 -3.69
CA ASN A 118 -9.95 -1.84 -2.78
C ASN A 118 -10.85 -1.75 -1.54
N SER A 119 -12.08 -2.28 -1.57
CA SER A 119 -12.95 -2.30 -0.38
C SER A 119 -12.43 -3.22 0.72
N ILE A 120 -11.66 -4.25 0.37
CA ILE A 120 -10.98 -5.13 1.35
C ILE A 120 -9.89 -4.34 2.06
N VAL A 121 -9.13 -3.53 1.32
CA VAL A 121 -8.09 -2.67 1.90
C VAL A 121 -8.72 -1.57 2.76
N GLU A 122 -9.81 -0.95 2.32
CA GLU A 122 -10.58 0.02 3.11
C GLU A 122 -11.08 -0.60 4.43
N ALA A 123 -11.62 -1.81 4.38
CA ALA A 123 -12.07 -2.53 5.57
C ALA A 123 -10.92 -2.82 6.53
N HIS A 124 -9.78 -3.29 6.03
CA HIS A 124 -8.58 -3.54 6.84
C HIS A 124 -8.04 -2.26 7.49
N PHE A 125 -7.95 -1.18 6.72
CA PHE A 125 -7.53 0.14 7.20
C PHE A 125 -8.45 0.64 8.33
N MET A 126 -9.76 0.58 8.12
CA MET A 126 -10.73 1.01 9.14
C MET A 126 -10.74 0.10 10.38
N SER A 127 -10.48 -1.21 10.20
CA SER A 127 -10.30 -2.13 11.33
C SER A 127 -9.11 -1.70 12.19
N SER A 128 -7.98 -1.39 11.56
CA SER A 128 -6.76 -0.95 12.25
C SER A 128 -6.96 0.37 13.02
N ILE A 129 -7.69 1.33 12.42
CA ILE A 129 -8.04 2.58 13.11
C ILE A 129 -8.95 2.34 14.31
N LYS A 130 -9.96 1.49 14.18
CA LYS A 130 -10.89 1.16 15.27
C LYS A 130 -10.18 0.47 16.43
N GLU A 131 -9.26 -0.44 16.13
CA GLU A 131 -8.44 -1.10 17.15
C GLU A 131 -7.52 -0.10 17.87
N ALA A 132 -6.85 0.78 17.12
CA ALA A 132 -6.04 1.84 17.71
C ALA A 132 -6.87 2.78 18.61
N ASP A 133 -8.10 3.12 18.21
CA ASP A 133 -9.00 3.96 19.02
C ASP A 133 -9.59 3.20 20.23
N ALA A 134 -9.78 1.88 20.12
CA ALA A 134 -10.15 1.04 21.25
C ALA A 134 -9.09 1.12 22.37
N LEU A 135 -7.81 1.09 22.00
CA LEU A 135 -6.70 1.21 22.94
C LEU A 135 -6.54 2.64 23.50
N LYS A 136 -6.66 3.66 22.66
CA LYS A 136 -6.42 5.06 23.06
C LYS A 136 -7.60 5.68 23.80
N HIS A 137 -8.82 5.42 23.35
CA HIS A 137 -10.02 6.14 23.77
C HIS A 137 -11.23 5.23 23.99
N LYS A 138 -11.03 3.91 24.12
CA LYS A 138 -12.12 2.93 24.30
C LYS A 138 -13.17 3.02 23.18
N SER A 139 -12.70 3.27 21.95
CA SER A 139 -13.51 3.42 20.73
C SER A 139 -14.47 4.61 20.71
N GLN A 140 -14.39 5.55 21.67
CA GLN A 140 -15.33 6.67 21.75
C GLN A 140 -15.23 7.58 20.52
N VAL A 141 -14.02 7.97 20.14
CA VAL A 141 -13.80 8.97 19.09
C VAL A 141 -14.23 8.43 17.72
N VAL A 142 -13.83 7.21 17.36
CA VAL A 142 -14.19 6.62 16.06
C VAL A 142 -15.67 6.28 15.95
N ASN A 143 -16.34 5.98 17.06
CA ASN A 143 -17.78 5.68 17.10
C ASN A 143 -18.65 6.94 17.04
N ASP A 144 -18.15 8.08 17.52
CA ASP A 144 -18.83 9.37 17.42
C ASP A 144 -18.73 10.01 16.01
N MET A 145 -17.81 9.52 15.17
CA MET A 145 -17.66 9.95 13.78
C MET A 145 -18.84 9.50 12.89
N GLN A 146 -19.19 10.34 11.92
CA GLN A 146 -20.16 9.98 10.89
C GLN A 146 -19.50 9.10 9.81
N LYS A 147 -20.32 8.31 9.09
CA LYS A 147 -19.84 7.48 7.97
C LYS A 147 -19.07 8.27 6.90
N LYS A 148 -19.37 9.56 6.72
CA LYS A 148 -18.66 10.45 5.79
C LYS A 148 -17.22 10.72 6.25
N ASP A 149 -17.00 10.78 7.56
CA ASP A 149 -15.68 11.07 8.15
C ASP A 149 -14.78 9.83 8.00
N HIS A 150 -15.33 8.63 8.22
CA HIS A 150 -14.63 7.36 7.92
C HIS A 150 -14.21 7.28 6.45
N LYS A 151 -15.11 7.65 5.53
CA LYS A 151 -14.78 7.72 4.10
C LYS A 151 -13.70 8.76 3.79
N GLN A 152 -13.70 9.90 4.48
CA GLN A 152 -12.71 10.95 4.27
C GLN A 152 -11.31 10.50 4.72
N LEU A 153 -11.20 9.72 5.80
CA LEU A 153 -9.94 9.10 6.22
C LEU A 153 -9.40 8.17 5.12
N TRP A 154 -10.25 7.27 4.61
CA TRP A 154 -9.87 6.36 3.54
C TRP A 154 -9.49 7.08 2.25
N MET A 155 -10.30 8.05 1.80
CA MET A 155 -10.01 8.84 0.60
C MET A 155 -8.71 9.65 0.74
N GLY A 156 -8.39 10.10 1.96
CA GLY A 156 -7.12 10.77 2.27
C GLY A 156 -5.92 9.85 2.03
N LEU A 157 -6.02 8.59 2.44
CA LEU A 157 -4.98 7.60 2.20
C LEU A 157 -4.87 7.23 0.71
N GLN A 158 -6.01 6.95 0.06
CA GLN A 158 -6.06 6.44 -1.31
C GLN A 158 -5.57 7.46 -2.34
N ASN A 159 -6.00 8.72 -2.22
CA ASN A 159 -5.65 9.75 -3.20
C ASN A 159 -4.23 10.29 -3.02
N GLY A 160 -3.55 9.89 -1.93
CA GLY A 160 -2.32 10.51 -1.48
C GLY A 160 -2.52 11.98 -1.10
N PRO A 161 -1.45 12.66 -0.65
CA PRO A 161 -1.51 14.07 -0.38
C PRO A 161 -1.73 14.86 -1.68
N GLN A 162 -2.91 15.48 -1.83
CA GLN A 162 -3.05 16.66 -2.68
C GLN A 162 -2.65 17.87 -1.83
N THR A 163 -1.99 18.85 -2.44
CA THR A 163 -1.49 20.07 -1.76
C THR A 163 -2.58 20.86 -1.01
N ASP A 164 -3.86 20.59 -1.28
CA ASP A 164 -5.02 21.27 -0.68
C ASP A 164 -6.00 20.34 0.06
N ASN A 165 -5.66 19.07 0.35
CA ASN A 165 -6.63 18.12 0.91
C ASN A 165 -6.63 18.12 2.47
N PRO A 166 -7.74 18.49 3.15
CA PRO A 166 -7.84 18.56 4.61
C PRO A 166 -7.73 17.21 5.35
N SER A 167 -7.60 16.08 4.66
CA SER A 167 -7.53 14.75 5.30
C SER A 167 -6.28 14.55 6.18
N ALA A 168 -5.16 15.20 5.87
CA ALA A 168 -3.97 15.18 6.75
C ALA A 168 -4.23 15.90 8.08
N ALA A 169 -5.09 16.94 8.07
CA ALA A 169 -5.48 17.66 9.27
C ALA A 169 -6.33 16.78 10.20
N LEU A 170 -7.22 15.93 9.66
CA LEU A 170 -8.07 15.05 10.47
C LEU A 170 -7.27 13.98 11.23
N LEU A 171 -6.26 13.36 10.62
CA LEU A 171 -5.41 12.41 11.35
C LEU A 171 -4.60 13.09 12.46
N SER A 172 -4.11 14.31 12.20
CA SER A 172 -3.36 15.11 13.20
C SER A 172 -4.23 15.70 14.33
N SER A 173 -5.51 15.97 14.07
CA SER A 173 -6.42 16.55 15.06
C SER A 173 -7.16 15.51 15.90
N THR A 174 -7.23 14.27 15.43
CA THR A 174 -7.96 13.18 16.10
C THR A 174 -7.08 12.39 17.07
N PHE A 175 -5.76 12.40 16.87
CA PHE A 175 -4.82 11.67 17.71
C PHE A 175 -3.65 12.59 18.09
N PRO A 176 -3.78 13.39 19.17
CA PRO A 176 -2.65 14.02 19.81
C PRO A 176 -1.68 13.00 20.42
#